data_AF-A0A7J7M007-F1
#
_entry.id   AF-A0A7J7M007-F1
#
_cell.length_a   1.000
_cell.length_b   1.000
_cell.length_c   1.000
_cell.angle_alpha   90.00
_cell.angle_beta   90.00
_cell.angle_gamma   90.00
#
_symmetry.space_group_name_H-M   'P 1'
#
loop_
_entity.id
_entity.type
_entity.pdbx_description
1 polymer ?
#
loop_
_entity_poly.entity_id
_entity_poly.type
_entity_poly.pdbx_seq_one_letter_code
_entity_poly.pdbx_strand_id
1 'polypeptide(L)'
;MSVEGSQGSTGRYRPTNSNDPGWDYGQPVDGNRDHVKCDFCGHVSKGGIKRLKQHLVKALYKGIMYKDIRKCDKVPQDVVDVLRSFMEGKQKITEERQNKKDEMIRNVNVYGNDDDEIEEVEIQIPKKRKGPMDSFVASIDVDFRPRAPNSNENKKALENIHGYIAGFFYENSISFNCAKSDSYSKMMQAIVQYNDQSTFKPPSYNDLRVKILKKKKEEASNWVDNFKVHWETYGVTIMTDWWTNGKGRTLINFLVNCPKGTVFLKSIDGSAHIHNAELIYKMLKDVIEEAEEKNVIQVRLEWSGILQKPLYAAAHYLNPQYYYATLTSSDEMESNTKLKENSLDCIAKLVLDEEDESLILRNLIVYRTKAGRLRKRGAHACVKTIAPVEWWITFGSEVPALQRFAKRVLGLTSVASHCKRI
;
A
#
# COMPACT_ATOMS: atom_id res chain seq x y z
N MET A 1 8.55 -77.27 -23.28
CA MET A 1 8.52 -77.33 -21.80
C MET A 1 9.90 -76.89 -21.36
N SER A 2 10.16 -75.79 -20.67
CA SER A 2 9.44 -74.89 -19.76
C SER A 2 10.48 -73.77 -19.47
N VAL A 3 10.24 -72.53 -19.09
CA VAL A 3 9.10 -71.65 -18.79
C VAL A 3 9.74 -70.25 -18.80
N GLU A 4 9.03 -69.28 -19.35
CA GLU A 4 9.39 -67.86 -19.38
C GLU A 4 9.47 -67.27 -17.96
N GLY A 5 10.56 -66.57 -17.67
CA GLY A 5 10.73 -65.76 -16.47
C GLY A 5 10.06 -64.40 -16.65
N SER A 6 9.02 -64.16 -15.84
CA SER A 6 8.32 -62.90 -15.66
C SER A 6 9.26 -61.71 -15.37
N GLN A 7 9.14 -60.61 -16.12
CA GLN A 7 9.68 -59.32 -15.75
C GLN A 7 8.57 -58.27 -15.54
N GLY A 8 8.41 -57.87 -14.27
CA GLY A 8 8.48 -56.48 -13.84
C GLY A 8 7.35 -55.52 -14.25
N SER A 9 6.46 -55.24 -13.31
CA SER A 9 5.51 -54.13 -13.34
C SER A 9 6.19 -52.77 -13.61
N THR A 10 5.83 -52.11 -14.71
CA THR A 10 6.26 -50.73 -15.01
C THR A 10 5.67 -49.75 -14.00
N GLY A 11 6.48 -49.24 -13.08
CA GLY A 11 6.07 -48.21 -12.13
C GLY A 11 5.76 -46.89 -12.85
N ARG A 12 4.52 -46.39 -12.74
CA ARG A 12 4.14 -45.07 -13.24
C ARG A 12 4.84 -43.97 -12.42
N TYR A 13 5.33 -42.94 -13.08
CA TYR A 13 6.00 -41.83 -12.41
C TYR A 13 4.99 -40.95 -11.66
N ARG A 14 5.18 -40.80 -10.34
CA ARG A 14 4.46 -39.82 -9.52
C ARG A 14 5.45 -39.09 -8.61
N PRO A 15 5.48 -37.74 -8.61
CA PRO A 15 6.32 -36.98 -7.68
C PRO A 15 5.95 -37.30 -6.22
N THR A 16 6.96 -37.40 -5.35
CA THR A 16 6.83 -37.80 -3.93
C THR A 16 5.85 -36.99 -3.08
N ASN A 17 5.40 -35.82 -3.55
CA ASN A 17 4.43 -34.95 -2.86
C ASN A 17 3.26 -34.51 -3.76
N SER A 18 2.91 -35.28 -4.79
CA SER A 18 1.82 -34.92 -5.72
C SER A 18 0.69 -35.94 -5.74
N ASN A 19 -0.47 -35.54 -5.22
CA ASN A 19 -1.74 -36.27 -5.37
C ASN A 19 -2.51 -35.85 -6.63
N ASP A 20 -1.83 -35.30 -7.64
CA ASP A 20 -2.48 -34.84 -8.86
C ASP A 20 -2.70 -36.02 -9.82
N PRO A 21 -3.97 -36.38 -10.14
CA PRO A 21 -4.28 -37.54 -10.98
C PRO A 21 -3.79 -37.37 -12.43
N GLY A 22 -3.37 -36.17 -12.84
CA GLY A 22 -2.76 -35.97 -14.15
C GLY A 22 -1.50 -36.81 -14.39
N TRP A 23 -0.77 -37.18 -13.33
CA TRP A 23 0.45 -37.99 -13.44
C TRP A 23 0.19 -39.45 -13.78
N ASP A 24 -1.05 -39.92 -13.65
CA ASP A 24 -1.41 -41.29 -14.04
C ASP A 24 -1.49 -41.47 -15.57
N TYR A 25 -1.39 -40.36 -16.31
CA TYR A 25 -1.62 -40.27 -17.76
C TYR A 25 -0.51 -39.53 -18.52
N GLY A 26 0.64 -39.29 -17.86
CA GLY A 26 1.79 -38.72 -18.53
C GLY A 26 3.09 -38.81 -17.75
N GLN A 27 4.19 -38.85 -18.51
CA GLN A 27 5.54 -39.10 -18.02
C GLN A 27 6.45 -37.88 -18.29
N PRO A 28 7.32 -37.48 -17.36
CA PRO A 28 8.29 -36.41 -17.62
C PRO A 28 9.29 -36.87 -18.69
N VAL A 29 9.65 -35.97 -19.59
CA VAL A 29 10.70 -36.20 -20.59
C VAL A 29 12.04 -35.81 -19.99
N ASP A 30 13.03 -36.70 -20.06
CA ASP A 30 14.40 -36.49 -19.57
C ASP A 30 14.48 -36.03 -18.10
N GLY A 31 13.55 -36.52 -17.26
CA GLY A 31 13.45 -36.12 -15.85
C GLY A 31 12.93 -34.69 -15.62
N ASN A 32 12.62 -33.94 -16.67
CA ASN A 32 12.11 -32.58 -16.59
C ASN A 32 10.59 -32.55 -16.37
N ARG A 33 10.16 -32.11 -15.18
CA ARG A 33 8.74 -32.03 -14.78
C ARG A 33 7.93 -30.98 -15.55
N ASP A 34 8.60 -30.05 -16.22
CA ASP A 34 7.94 -29.02 -17.05
C ASP A 34 7.64 -29.50 -18.47
N HIS A 35 8.18 -30.65 -18.86
CA HIS A 35 7.97 -31.29 -20.16
C HIS A 35 7.34 -32.66 -19.93
N VAL A 36 6.02 -32.75 -20.11
CA VAL A 36 5.29 -33.99 -19.82
C VAL A 36 4.74 -34.58 -21.11
N LYS A 37 5.15 -35.81 -21.41
CA LYS A 37 4.67 -36.62 -22.52
C LYS A 37 3.33 -37.25 -22.15
N CYS A 38 2.34 -37.07 -23.01
CA CYS A 38 1.03 -37.70 -22.89
C CYS A 38 1.12 -39.20 -23.24
N ASP A 39 0.57 -40.05 -22.38
CA ASP A 39 0.60 -41.51 -22.59
C ASP A 39 -0.33 -41.98 -23.73
N PHE A 40 -1.35 -41.19 -24.09
CA PHE A 40 -2.32 -41.56 -25.13
C PHE A 40 -1.87 -41.18 -26.56
N CYS A 41 -1.30 -39.99 -26.74
CA CYS A 41 -0.93 -39.50 -28.09
C CYS A 41 0.56 -39.19 -28.27
N GLY A 42 1.37 -39.34 -27.22
CA GLY A 42 2.80 -39.06 -27.26
C GLY A 42 3.18 -37.58 -27.35
N HIS A 43 2.21 -36.66 -27.33
CA HIS A 43 2.49 -35.21 -27.37
C HIS A 43 3.19 -34.75 -26.10
N VAL A 44 4.25 -33.95 -26.25
CA VAL A 44 4.97 -33.34 -25.12
C VAL A 44 4.45 -31.94 -24.86
N SER A 45 3.82 -31.76 -23.69
CA SER A 45 3.31 -30.47 -23.23
C SER A 45 4.40 -29.69 -22.50
N LYS A 46 4.68 -28.46 -22.95
CA LYS A 46 5.57 -27.50 -22.27
C LYS A 46 4.77 -26.68 -21.25
N GLY A 47 5.14 -26.77 -19.97
CA GLY A 47 4.43 -26.14 -18.84
C GLY A 47 3.83 -27.15 -17.84
N GLY A 48 4.40 -28.36 -17.80
CA GLY A 48 4.18 -29.34 -16.76
C GLY A 48 2.78 -29.98 -16.76
N ILE A 49 2.45 -30.61 -15.62
CA ILE A 49 1.23 -31.40 -15.44
C ILE A 49 -0.07 -30.62 -15.67
N LYS A 50 -0.04 -29.30 -15.46
CA LYS A 50 -1.17 -28.40 -15.70
C LYS A 50 -1.52 -28.37 -17.19
N ARG A 51 -0.52 -28.19 -18.05
CA ARG A 51 -0.70 -28.18 -19.52
C ARG A 51 -1.12 -29.55 -20.04
N LEU A 52 -0.59 -30.63 -19.47
CA LEU A 52 -1.03 -31.99 -19.82
C LEU A 52 -2.53 -32.18 -19.53
N LYS A 53 -3.02 -31.80 -18.35
CA LYS A 53 -4.46 -31.94 -18.04
C LYS A 53 -5.36 -31.14 -18.99
N GLN A 54 -4.94 -29.95 -19.40
CA GLN A 54 -5.66 -29.16 -20.40
C GLN A 54 -5.67 -29.82 -21.79
N HIS A 55 -4.57 -30.47 -22.17
CA HIS A 55 -4.46 -31.28 -23.39
C HIS A 55 -5.39 -32.51 -23.34
N LEU A 56 -5.52 -33.16 -22.19
CA LEU A 56 -6.35 -34.35 -21.99
C LEU A 56 -7.86 -34.06 -21.97
N VAL A 57 -8.29 -32.96 -21.34
CA VAL A 57 -9.71 -32.61 -21.16
C VAL A 57 -10.34 -31.96 -22.42
N LYS A 58 -9.82 -32.29 -23.61
CA LYS A 58 -10.35 -31.91 -24.94
C LYS A 58 -10.78 -30.43 -25.06
N ALA A 59 -9.93 -29.51 -24.60
CA ALA A 59 -10.06 -28.06 -24.84
C ALA A 59 -11.42 -27.40 -24.50
N LEU A 60 -12.32 -28.06 -23.77
CA LEU A 60 -13.60 -27.52 -23.31
C LEU A 60 -13.67 -27.63 -21.79
N TYR A 61 -13.27 -26.56 -21.13
CA TYR A 61 -13.52 -26.34 -19.71
C TYR A 61 -14.40 -25.10 -19.58
N LYS A 62 -15.59 -25.24 -18.99
CA LYS A 62 -16.58 -24.15 -18.81
C LYS A 62 -16.95 -23.40 -20.11
N GLY A 63 -17.05 -24.09 -21.25
CA GLY A 63 -17.43 -23.46 -22.54
C GLY A 63 -16.38 -22.53 -23.17
N ILE A 64 -15.18 -22.44 -22.59
CA ILE A 64 -14.09 -21.60 -23.09
C ILE A 64 -13.03 -22.50 -23.74
N MET A 65 -12.72 -22.22 -25.00
CA MET A 65 -11.64 -22.92 -25.72
C MET A 65 -10.27 -22.40 -25.28
N TYR A 66 -9.39 -23.29 -24.85
CA TYR A 66 -7.98 -22.96 -24.64
C TYR A 66 -7.29 -22.76 -26.01
N LYS A 67 -7.15 -21.51 -26.44
CA LYS A 67 -6.71 -21.14 -27.80
C LYS A 67 -5.32 -21.69 -28.19
N ASP A 68 -4.43 -21.93 -27.21
CA ASP A 68 -3.03 -22.29 -27.45
C ASP A 68 -2.65 -23.70 -26.95
N ILE A 69 -3.61 -24.64 -26.95
CA ILE A 69 -3.39 -26.00 -26.43
C ILE A 69 -3.88 -27.04 -27.43
N ARG A 70 -2.96 -27.91 -27.88
CA ARG A 70 -3.30 -29.06 -28.71
C ARG A 70 -4.21 -30.00 -27.92
N LYS A 71 -5.29 -30.49 -28.50
CA LYS A 71 -6.17 -31.50 -27.89
C LYS A 71 -5.65 -32.92 -28.11
N CYS A 72 -5.99 -33.82 -27.19
CA CYS A 72 -5.76 -35.25 -27.36
C CYS A 72 -7.05 -35.96 -27.77
N ASP A 73 -7.10 -36.46 -29.01
CA ASP A 73 -8.28 -37.17 -29.51
C ASP A 73 -8.34 -38.64 -29.05
N LYS A 74 -7.24 -39.17 -28.48
CA LYS A 74 -7.07 -40.57 -28.06
C LYS A 74 -7.41 -40.83 -26.57
N VAL A 75 -7.87 -39.82 -25.84
CA VAL A 75 -8.16 -39.95 -24.41
C VAL A 75 -9.55 -40.58 -24.22
N PRO A 76 -9.66 -41.67 -23.43
CA PRO A 76 -10.93 -42.23 -22.99
C PRO A 76 -11.79 -41.22 -22.20
N GLN A 77 -13.11 -41.31 -22.31
CA GLN A 77 -14.03 -40.31 -21.75
C GLN A 77 -14.07 -40.34 -20.21
N ASP A 78 -13.96 -41.51 -19.61
CA ASP A 78 -13.82 -41.73 -18.17
C ASP A 78 -12.62 -40.97 -17.59
N VAL A 79 -11.47 -40.99 -18.27
CA VAL A 79 -10.26 -40.25 -17.87
C VAL A 79 -10.51 -38.74 -17.92
N VAL A 80 -11.23 -38.27 -18.94
CA VAL A 80 -11.62 -36.85 -19.07
C VAL A 80 -12.49 -36.42 -17.90
N ASP A 81 -13.47 -37.23 -17.51
CA ASP A 81 -14.44 -36.91 -16.46
C ASP A 81 -13.80 -36.90 -15.05
N VAL A 82 -12.87 -37.83 -14.78
CA VAL A 82 -12.06 -37.85 -13.55
C VAL A 82 -11.22 -36.58 -13.43
N LEU A 83 -10.50 -36.20 -14.49
CA LEU A 83 -9.65 -35.02 -14.47
C LEU A 83 -10.47 -33.73 -14.37
N ARG A 84 -11.65 -33.67 -15.00
CA ARG A 84 -12.56 -32.53 -14.91
C ARG A 84 -13.06 -32.33 -13.47
N SER A 85 -13.58 -33.39 -12.86
CA SER A 85 -14.07 -33.37 -11.46
C SER A 85 -13.00 -32.89 -10.48
N PHE A 86 -11.76 -33.35 -10.65
CA PHE A 86 -10.64 -32.92 -9.83
C PHE A 86 -10.27 -31.44 -10.03
N MET A 87 -10.29 -30.95 -11.27
CA MET A 87 -10.02 -29.53 -11.57
C MET A 87 -11.09 -28.61 -11.00
N GLU A 88 -12.37 -29.00 -11.07
CA GLU A 88 -13.49 -28.26 -10.49
C GLU A 88 -13.44 -28.22 -8.95
N GLY A 89 -13.10 -29.35 -8.32
CA GLY A 89 -12.92 -29.42 -6.86
C GLY A 89 -11.85 -28.46 -6.33
N LYS A 90 -10.69 -28.36 -7.00
CA LYS A 90 -9.66 -27.38 -6.61
C LYS A 90 -10.10 -25.94 -6.78
N GLN A 91 -10.96 -25.64 -7.76
CA GLN A 91 -11.48 -24.30 -7.97
C GLN A 91 -12.45 -23.89 -6.87
N LYS A 92 -13.39 -24.78 -6.48
CA LYS A 92 -14.30 -24.52 -5.35
C LYS A 92 -13.55 -24.20 -4.06
N ILE A 93 -12.50 -24.97 -3.74
CA ILE A 93 -11.63 -24.71 -2.58
C ILE A 93 -10.93 -23.35 -2.70
N THR A 94 -10.54 -22.94 -3.91
CA THR A 94 -9.89 -21.64 -4.14
C THR A 94 -10.88 -20.48 -4.01
N GLU A 95 -12.09 -20.63 -4.54
CA GLU A 95 -13.18 -19.66 -4.45
C GLU A 95 -13.66 -19.50 -3.00
N GLU A 96 -13.84 -20.60 -2.25
CA GLU A 96 -14.14 -20.57 -0.81
C GLU A 96 -13.05 -19.87 0.00
N ARG A 97 -11.76 -20.13 -0.31
CA ARG A 97 -10.64 -19.42 0.32
C ARG A 97 -10.62 -17.92 -0.01
N GLN A 98 -10.99 -17.55 -1.23
CA GLN A 98 -11.06 -16.14 -1.63
C GLN A 98 -12.25 -15.44 -0.96
N ASN A 99 -13.42 -16.09 -0.93
CA ASN A 99 -14.60 -15.57 -0.23
C ASN A 99 -14.34 -15.39 1.27
N LYS A 100 -13.66 -16.33 1.94
CA LYS A 100 -13.23 -16.18 3.34
C LYS A 100 -12.30 -14.99 3.54
N LYS A 101 -11.36 -14.75 2.61
CA LYS A 101 -10.49 -13.56 2.66
C LYS A 101 -11.28 -12.27 2.50
N ASP A 102 -12.20 -12.22 1.55
CA ASP A 102 -13.02 -11.03 1.27
C ASP A 102 -14.06 -10.77 2.38
N GLU A 103 -14.46 -11.80 3.13
CA GLU A 103 -15.26 -11.70 4.36
C GLU A 103 -14.43 -11.17 5.53
N MET A 104 -13.21 -11.67 5.72
CA MET A 104 -12.28 -11.19 6.76
C MET A 104 -11.90 -9.72 6.56
N ILE A 105 -11.77 -9.27 5.30
CA ILE A 105 -11.56 -7.85 4.95
C ILE A 105 -12.79 -6.99 5.25
N ARG A 106 -14.00 -7.53 5.04
CA ARG A 106 -15.27 -6.81 5.32
C ARG A 106 -15.54 -6.66 6.82
N ASN A 107 -15.08 -7.62 7.63
CA ASN A 107 -15.30 -7.64 9.07
C ASN A 107 -14.22 -6.90 9.88
N VAL A 108 -13.29 -6.17 9.23
CA VAL A 108 -12.38 -5.26 9.94
C VAL A 108 -13.18 -4.08 10.48
N ASN A 109 -13.61 -4.20 11.74
CA ASN A 109 -14.22 -3.13 12.50
C ASN A 109 -13.14 -2.11 12.89
N VAL A 110 -13.33 -0.83 12.55
CA VAL A 110 -12.33 0.24 12.71
C VAL A 110 -12.36 0.88 14.11
N TYR A 111 -13.05 0.28 15.07
CA TYR A 111 -13.07 0.75 16.46
C TYR A 111 -12.95 -0.40 17.47
N GLY A 112 -11.75 -0.50 18.07
CA GLY A 112 -11.49 -0.85 19.48
C GLY A 112 -11.68 -2.30 19.95
N ASN A 113 -10.55 -3.02 20.16
CA ASN A 113 -10.04 -3.48 21.45
C ASN A 113 -8.82 -4.39 21.21
N ASP A 114 -7.70 -4.10 21.87
CA ASP A 114 -6.38 -4.72 21.64
C ASP A 114 -6.21 -6.12 22.29
N ASP A 115 -7.28 -6.87 22.54
CA ASP A 115 -7.23 -8.10 23.35
C ASP A 115 -7.72 -9.39 22.67
N ASP A 116 -7.99 -9.39 21.36
CA ASP A 116 -8.34 -10.65 20.68
C ASP A 116 -7.08 -11.34 20.11
N GLU A 117 -6.70 -12.46 20.72
CA GLU A 117 -5.70 -13.41 20.23
C GLU A 117 -6.04 -13.83 18.78
N ILE A 118 -5.29 -13.30 17.82
CA ILE A 118 -5.32 -13.78 16.43
C ILE A 118 -4.50 -15.06 16.37
N GLU A 119 -5.16 -16.21 16.27
CA GLU A 119 -4.50 -17.46 15.89
C GLU A 119 -3.86 -17.31 14.50
N GLU A 120 -2.53 -17.23 14.46
CA GLU A 120 -1.76 -17.25 13.21
C GLU A 120 -1.88 -18.64 12.55
N VAL A 121 -2.83 -18.79 11.65
CA VAL A 121 -2.82 -19.91 10.69
C VAL A 121 -1.75 -19.62 9.64
N GLU A 122 -0.65 -20.37 9.68
CA GLU A 122 0.45 -20.32 8.70
C GLU A 122 -0.05 -20.68 7.29
N ILE A 123 -0.55 -19.69 6.55
CA ILE A 123 -0.89 -19.84 5.14
C ILE A 123 0.37 -19.56 4.32
N GLN A 124 1.00 -20.60 3.76
CA GLN A 124 2.05 -20.43 2.76
C GLN A 124 1.49 -19.74 1.50
N ILE A 125 1.65 -18.42 1.41
CA ILE A 125 1.25 -17.62 0.26
C ILE A 125 2.30 -17.79 -0.86
N PRO A 126 1.93 -18.17 -2.10
CA PRO A 126 2.88 -18.16 -3.21
C PRO A 126 3.33 -16.74 -3.50
N LYS A 127 4.65 -16.53 -3.70
CA LYS A 127 5.25 -15.22 -4.03
C LYS A 127 4.44 -14.50 -5.13
N LYS A 128 3.78 -13.39 -4.78
CA LYS A 128 3.10 -12.52 -5.77
C LYS A 128 4.14 -11.97 -6.74
N ARG A 129 3.78 -11.89 -8.03
CA ARG A 129 4.56 -11.15 -9.02
C ARG A 129 4.43 -9.66 -8.69
N LYS A 130 5.55 -9.03 -8.30
CA LYS A 130 5.66 -7.60 -8.00
C LYS A 130 5.19 -6.79 -9.23
N GLY A 131 4.26 -5.86 -9.03
CA GLY A 131 3.78 -4.94 -10.06
C GLY A 131 4.72 -3.73 -10.21
N PRO A 132 4.54 -2.89 -11.24
CA PRO A 132 5.43 -1.73 -11.49
C PRO A 132 5.45 -0.71 -10.33
N MET A 133 4.40 -0.66 -9.51
CA MET A 133 4.33 0.20 -8.32
C MET A 133 5.20 -0.32 -7.15
N ASP A 134 5.41 -1.63 -7.07
CA ASP A 134 6.24 -2.27 -6.02
C ASP A 134 7.74 -1.96 -6.21
N SER A 135 8.12 -1.44 -7.38
CA SER A 135 9.48 -0.95 -7.67
C SER A 135 9.86 0.29 -6.86
N PHE A 136 8.87 1.11 -6.49
CA PHE A 136 9.11 2.38 -5.77
C PHE A 136 9.05 2.21 -4.24
N VAL A 137 8.52 1.07 -3.77
CA VAL A 137 8.37 0.71 -2.34
C VAL A 137 9.23 -0.51 -1.99
N ALA A 138 10.07 -0.99 -2.93
CA ALA A 138 10.94 -2.10 -2.66
C ALA A 138 11.93 -1.70 -1.56
N SER A 139 11.74 -2.26 -0.35
CA SER A 139 12.85 -2.50 0.57
C SER A 139 13.99 -3.06 -0.27
N ILE A 140 15.20 -2.51 -0.08
CA ILE A 140 16.41 -3.09 -0.66
C ILE A 140 16.39 -4.56 -0.26
N ASP A 141 16.14 -5.46 -1.22
CA ASP A 141 16.25 -6.90 -1.03
C ASP A 141 17.74 -7.15 -0.73
N VAL A 142 18.13 -7.05 0.55
CA VAL A 142 19.43 -7.51 1.01
C VAL A 142 19.31 -9.02 0.98
N ASP A 143 19.70 -9.60 -0.15
CA ASP A 143 19.50 -11.01 -0.53
C ASP A 143 20.31 -11.94 0.41
N PHE A 144 19.86 -12.08 1.66
CA PHE A 144 20.42 -13.03 2.61
C PHE A 144 19.78 -14.38 2.33
N ARG A 145 20.50 -15.25 1.60
CA ARG A 145 20.15 -16.67 1.48
C ARG A 145 20.97 -17.47 2.49
N PRO A 146 20.43 -17.75 3.69
CA PRO A 146 21.14 -18.59 4.64
C PRO A 146 21.36 -19.98 4.05
N ARG A 147 22.58 -20.51 4.18
CA ARG A 147 22.86 -21.92 3.91
C ARG A 147 22.19 -22.75 5.00
N ALA A 148 21.59 -23.88 4.62
CA ALA A 148 21.05 -24.82 5.60
C ALA A 148 22.17 -25.31 6.53
N PRO A 149 21.96 -25.38 7.86
CA PRO A 149 22.97 -25.88 8.78
C PRO A 149 23.27 -27.37 8.51
N ASN A 150 24.53 -27.68 8.25
CA ASN A 150 24.99 -29.01 7.82
C ASN A 150 25.15 -30.03 8.98
N SER A 151 25.08 -29.58 10.24
CA SER A 151 25.25 -30.43 11.44
C SER A 151 24.10 -30.24 12.44
N ASN A 152 23.83 -31.25 13.26
CA ASN A 152 22.84 -31.17 14.34
C ASN A 152 23.23 -30.14 15.42
N GLU A 153 24.53 -29.95 15.67
CA GLU A 153 25.04 -28.92 16.59
C GLU A 153 24.72 -27.51 16.08
N ASN A 154 24.88 -27.26 14.76
CA ASN A 154 24.53 -25.98 14.15
C ASN A 154 23.02 -25.70 14.18
N LYS A 155 22.18 -26.74 14.10
CA LYS A 155 20.72 -26.60 14.26
C LYS A 155 20.37 -26.19 15.69
N LYS A 156 20.94 -26.87 16.69
CA LYS A 156 20.70 -26.57 18.11
C LYS A 156 21.21 -25.17 18.49
N ALA A 157 22.36 -24.75 17.96
CA ALA A 157 22.87 -23.39 18.15
C ALA A 157 21.94 -22.33 17.53
N LEU A 158 21.41 -22.60 16.33
CA LEU A 158 20.45 -21.71 15.67
C LEU A 158 19.13 -21.61 16.44
N GLU A 159 18.62 -22.74 16.93
CA GLU A 159 17.43 -22.78 17.80
C GLU A 159 17.64 -21.96 19.09
N ASN A 160 18.80 -22.08 19.73
CA ASN A 160 19.13 -21.28 20.91
C ASN A 160 19.16 -19.77 20.59
N ILE A 161 19.77 -19.36 19.47
CA ILE A 161 19.80 -17.95 19.04
C ILE A 161 18.38 -17.42 18.83
N HIS A 162 17.54 -18.16 18.11
CA HIS A 162 16.13 -17.79 17.93
C HIS A 162 15.39 -17.70 19.26
N GLY A 163 15.65 -18.63 20.19
CA GLY A 163 15.12 -18.59 21.55
C GLY A 163 15.50 -17.32 22.31
N TYR A 164 16.77 -16.89 22.26
CA TYR A 164 17.20 -15.65 22.92
C TYR A 164 16.59 -14.39 22.29
N ILE A 165 16.47 -14.35 20.96
CA ILE A 165 15.81 -13.25 20.25
C ILE A 165 14.33 -13.19 20.65
N ALA A 166 13.64 -14.33 20.68
CA ALA A 166 12.24 -14.41 21.08
C ALA A 166 12.05 -13.96 22.53
N GLY A 167 12.91 -14.46 23.45
CA GLY A 167 12.91 -14.04 24.86
C GLY A 167 13.03 -12.53 25.01
N PHE A 168 13.95 -11.89 24.29
CA PHE A 168 14.09 -10.42 24.31
C PHE A 168 12.81 -9.69 23.88
N PHE A 169 12.10 -10.18 22.86
CA PHE A 169 10.84 -9.59 22.42
C PHE A 169 9.74 -9.75 23.48
N TYR A 170 9.61 -10.95 24.05
CA TYR A 170 8.57 -11.25 25.03
C TYR A 170 8.79 -10.50 26.35
N GLU A 171 10.00 -10.52 26.88
CA GLU A 171 10.35 -9.89 28.17
C GLU A 171 10.18 -8.36 28.14
N ASN A 172 10.38 -7.73 26.99
CA ASN A 172 10.33 -6.28 26.83
C ASN A 172 9.05 -5.79 26.12
N SER A 173 8.07 -6.68 25.92
CA SER A 173 6.81 -6.40 25.22
C SER A 173 7.01 -5.70 23.87
N ILE A 174 8.02 -6.12 23.11
CA ILE A 174 8.35 -5.54 21.81
C ILE A 174 7.40 -6.14 20.77
N SER A 175 6.73 -5.28 20.01
CA SER A 175 5.85 -5.72 18.92
C SER A 175 6.61 -6.58 17.90
N PHE A 176 6.03 -7.72 17.48
CA PHE A 176 6.62 -8.59 16.46
C PHE A 176 6.82 -7.88 15.11
N ASN A 177 6.10 -6.78 14.85
CA ASN A 177 6.32 -5.96 13.66
C ASN A 177 7.73 -5.35 13.62
N CYS A 178 8.40 -5.17 14.76
CA CYS A 178 9.80 -4.73 14.80
C CYS A 178 10.73 -5.69 14.06
N ALA A 179 10.46 -7.00 14.05
CA ALA A 179 11.26 -7.98 13.32
C ALA A 179 11.15 -7.83 11.78
N LYS A 180 10.11 -7.15 11.29
CA LYS A 180 9.93 -6.84 9.86
C LYS A 180 10.67 -5.57 9.42
N SER A 181 11.24 -4.81 10.36
CA SER A 181 11.89 -3.54 10.06
C SER A 181 13.27 -3.74 9.41
N ASP A 182 13.64 -2.80 8.52
CA ASP A 182 14.98 -2.76 7.91
C ASP A 182 16.08 -2.58 8.98
N SER A 183 15.80 -1.84 10.04
CA SER A 183 16.74 -1.61 11.14
C SER A 183 17.05 -2.90 11.88
N TYR A 184 16.03 -3.73 12.16
CA TYR A 184 16.23 -5.05 12.75
C TYR A 184 17.07 -5.96 11.86
N SER A 185 16.76 -6.00 10.56
CA SER A 185 17.52 -6.80 9.58
C SER A 185 18.99 -6.36 9.50
N LYS A 186 19.25 -5.05 9.42
CA LYS A 186 20.61 -4.48 9.40
C LYS A 186 21.38 -4.76 10.69
N MET A 187 20.71 -4.71 11.85
CA MET A 187 21.31 -5.03 13.14
C MET A 187 21.80 -6.48 13.17
N MET A 188 20.94 -7.43 12.80
CA MET A 188 21.31 -8.85 12.80
C MET A 188 22.44 -9.15 11.82
N GLN A 189 22.40 -8.55 10.62
CA GLN A 189 23.48 -8.71 9.65
C GLN A 189 24.80 -8.15 10.15
N ALA A 190 24.80 -6.96 10.75
CA ALA A 190 26.01 -6.36 11.29
C ALA A 190 26.63 -7.23 12.40
N ILE A 191 25.81 -7.82 13.27
CA ILE A 191 26.26 -8.74 14.32
C ILE A 191 26.86 -10.01 13.71
N VAL A 192 26.18 -10.62 12.74
CA VAL A 192 26.67 -11.86 12.08
C VAL A 192 27.95 -11.62 11.28
N GLN A 193 28.09 -10.46 10.63
CA GLN A 193 29.29 -10.08 9.88
C GLN A 193 30.47 -9.77 10.80
N TYR A 194 30.22 -9.33 12.03
CA TYR A 194 31.25 -9.03 13.00
C TYR A 194 31.81 -10.34 13.59
N ASN A 195 32.86 -10.86 12.95
CA ASN A 195 33.43 -12.19 13.20
C ASN A 195 34.38 -12.27 14.42
N ASP A 196 34.32 -11.31 15.36
CA ASP A 196 35.20 -11.27 16.53
C ASP A 196 34.40 -11.15 17.83
N GLN A 197 34.20 -12.28 18.49
CA GLN A 197 33.48 -12.34 19.76
C GLN A 197 34.27 -11.74 20.93
N SER A 198 35.59 -11.60 20.81
CA SER A 198 36.44 -11.09 21.91
C SER A 198 36.36 -9.57 22.07
N THR A 199 35.99 -8.86 21.00
CA THR A 199 35.93 -7.40 20.95
C THR A 199 34.51 -6.86 20.87
N PHE A 200 33.53 -7.67 20.45
CA PHE A 200 32.14 -7.24 20.42
C PHE A 200 31.60 -7.04 21.83
N LYS A 201 31.15 -5.82 22.14
CA LYS A 201 30.35 -5.53 23.32
C LYS A 201 29.04 -4.88 22.88
N PRO A 202 27.87 -5.47 23.22
CA PRO A 202 26.60 -4.83 22.89
C PRO A 202 26.52 -3.45 23.59
N PRO A 203 25.84 -2.47 22.98
CA PRO A 203 25.69 -1.15 23.57
C PRO A 203 25.05 -1.23 24.97
N SER A 204 25.62 -0.51 25.94
CA SER A 204 25.00 -0.38 27.26
C SER A 204 23.76 0.54 27.20
N TYR A 205 22.94 0.52 28.26
CA TYR A 205 21.82 1.44 28.43
C TYR A 205 22.24 2.92 28.24
N ASN A 206 23.37 3.31 28.82
CA ASN A 206 23.88 4.68 28.73
C ASN A 206 24.43 5.01 27.34
N ASP A 207 25.05 4.04 26.66
CA ASP A 207 25.50 4.22 25.28
C ASP A 207 24.31 4.48 24.35
N LEU A 208 23.24 3.70 24.48
CA LEU A 208 22.01 3.88 23.70
C LEU A 208 21.33 5.22 24.01
N ARG A 209 21.11 5.52 25.30
CA ARG A 209 20.39 6.72 25.75
C ARG A 209 21.11 8.02 25.40
N VAL A 210 22.45 8.03 25.39
CA VAL A 210 23.22 9.28 25.30
C VAL A 210 24.07 9.32 24.04
N LYS A 211 25.08 8.46 23.93
CA LYS A 211 26.12 8.59 22.91
C LYS A 211 25.58 8.28 21.52
N ILE A 212 24.94 7.12 21.37
CA ILE A 212 24.41 6.64 20.09
C ILE A 212 23.21 7.48 19.67
N LEU A 213 22.31 7.83 20.60
CA LEU A 213 21.18 8.71 20.29
C LEU A 213 21.62 10.08 19.79
N LYS A 214 22.62 10.71 20.43
CA LYS A 214 23.17 11.99 19.95
C LYS A 214 23.75 11.86 18.55
N LYS A 215 24.55 10.82 18.30
CA LYS A 215 25.10 10.55 16.97
C LYS A 215 23.99 10.36 15.92
N LYS A 216 22.95 9.58 16.23
CA LYS A 216 21.82 9.35 15.31
C LYS A 216 21.00 10.61 15.07
N LYS A 217 20.86 11.48 16.07
CA LYS A 217 20.23 12.81 15.92
C LYS A 217 21.03 13.69 14.96
N GLU A 218 22.35 13.71 15.10
CA GLU A 218 23.25 14.47 14.20
C GLU A 218 23.18 13.94 12.76
N GLU A 219 23.23 12.62 12.58
CA GLU A 219 23.05 11.98 11.26
C GLU A 219 21.71 12.38 10.62
N ALA A 220 20.62 12.40 11.39
CA ALA A 220 19.32 12.86 10.92
C ALA A 220 19.31 14.36 10.57
N SER A 221 19.96 15.20 11.39
CA SER A 221 20.09 16.64 11.12
C SER A 221 20.85 16.90 9.81
N ASN A 222 21.99 16.24 9.62
CA ASN A 222 22.78 16.36 8.40
C ASN A 222 21.98 15.90 7.17
N TRP A 223 21.15 14.86 7.33
CA TRP A 223 20.24 14.43 6.28
C TRP A 223 19.20 15.51 5.94
N VAL A 224 18.62 16.17 6.95
CA VAL A 224 17.69 17.30 6.77
C VAL A 224 18.36 18.47 6.04
N ASP A 225 19.61 18.79 6.38
CA ASP A 225 20.34 19.91 5.77
C ASP A 225 20.54 19.71 4.25
N ASN A 226 20.66 18.46 3.79
CA ASN A 226 20.68 18.17 2.35
C ASN A 226 19.38 18.57 1.62
N PHE A 227 18.24 18.63 2.31
CA PHE A 227 16.99 19.12 1.74
C PHE A 227 16.88 20.64 1.80
N LYS A 228 17.48 21.28 2.81
CA LYS A 228 17.43 22.74 2.98
C LYS A 228 18.02 23.51 1.81
N VAL A 229 19.04 22.95 1.14
CA VAL A 229 19.65 23.53 -0.06
C VAL A 229 18.62 23.77 -1.18
N HIS A 230 17.52 22.99 -1.21
CA HIS A 230 16.47 23.11 -2.21
C HIS A 230 15.36 24.10 -1.84
N TRP A 231 15.34 24.59 -0.60
CA TRP A 231 14.27 25.46 -0.10
C TRP A 231 14.26 26.82 -0.81
N GLU A 232 15.43 27.38 -1.12
CA GLU A 232 15.51 28.64 -1.87
C GLU A 232 15.03 28.50 -3.33
N THR A 233 15.26 27.33 -3.95
CA THR A 233 14.89 27.12 -5.36
C THR A 233 13.40 26.88 -5.55
N TYR A 234 12.80 26.04 -4.71
CA TYR A 234 11.40 25.62 -4.88
C TYR A 234 10.43 26.30 -3.93
N GLY A 235 10.95 26.97 -2.91
CA GLY A 235 10.21 27.36 -1.73
C GLY A 235 9.68 26.17 -0.93
N VAL A 236 9.14 26.47 0.25
CA VAL A 236 8.65 25.47 1.18
C VAL A 236 7.27 25.79 1.71
N THR A 237 6.51 24.74 2.01
CA THR A 237 5.30 24.80 2.82
C THR A 237 5.59 24.27 4.21
N ILE A 238 5.38 25.11 5.23
CA ILE A 238 5.43 24.66 6.63
C ILE A 238 4.10 23.99 6.95
N MET A 239 4.13 22.81 7.53
CA MET A 239 2.97 22.05 7.96
C MET A 239 3.04 21.81 9.45
N THR A 240 1.92 21.96 10.15
CA THR A 240 1.85 21.68 11.60
C THR A 240 0.78 20.65 11.89
N ASP A 241 1.17 19.59 12.61
CA ASP A 241 0.27 18.56 13.17
C ASP A 241 0.34 18.64 14.70
N TRP A 242 -0.75 18.35 15.42
CA TRP A 242 -0.68 18.18 16.86
C TRP A 242 -1.62 17.09 17.36
N TRP A 243 -1.27 16.57 18.52
CA TRP A 243 -2.12 15.66 19.25
C TRP A 243 -2.07 15.99 20.73
N THR A 244 -3.19 15.73 21.41
CA THR A 244 -3.32 15.86 22.85
C THR A 244 -3.67 14.48 23.41
N ASN A 245 -2.92 13.98 24.39
CA ASN A 245 -3.36 12.74 25.07
C ASN A 245 -4.46 13.03 26.10
N GLY A 246 -5.08 11.96 26.61
CA GLY A 246 -6.06 12.04 27.69
C GLY A 246 -5.53 12.61 29.02
N LYS A 247 -4.23 12.88 29.14
CA LYS A 247 -3.61 13.58 30.29
C LYS A 247 -3.44 15.08 30.04
N GLY A 248 -3.98 15.61 28.94
CA GLY A 248 -3.88 17.02 28.56
C GLY A 248 -2.50 17.45 28.03
N ARG A 249 -1.56 16.51 27.84
CA ARG A 249 -0.27 16.85 27.24
C ARG A 249 -0.42 16.96 25.74
N THR A 250 0.09 18.05 25.19
CA THR A 250 -0.02 18.34 23.77
C THR A 250 1.34 18.49 23.14
N LEU A 251 1.51 17.84 22.01
CA LEU A 251 2.73 17.89 21.24
C LEU A 251 2.41 18.44 19.85
N ILE A 252 3.12 19.48 19.44
CA ILE A 252 2.97 20.12 18.12
C ILE A 252 4.19 19.76 17.29
N ASN A 253 3.96 19.14 16.14
CA ASN A 253 4.97 18.73 15.18
C ASN A 253 5.01 19.73 14.03
N PHE A 254 6.20 20.18 13.66
CA PHE A 254 6.45 21.03 12.52
C PHE A 254 7.17 20.23 11.44
N LEU A 255 6.57 20.18 10.27
CA LEU A 255 7.12 19.56 9.07
C LEU A 255 7.31 20.64 8.00
N VAL A 256 8.30 20.44 7.14
CA VAL A 256 8.57 21.32 6.00
C VAL A 256 8.48 20.47 4.74
N ASN A 257 7.63 20.88 3.80
CA ASN A 257 7.41 20.19 2.55
C ASN A 257 7.91 21.03 1.37
N CYS A 258 8.64 20.40 0.46
CA CYS A 258 8.99 20.93 -0.85
C CYS A 258 8.88 19.83 -1.92
N PRO A 259 8.99 20.14 -3.22
CA PRO A 259 8.92 19.13 -4.29
C PRO A 259 9.94 17.99 -4.18
N LYS A 260 11.03 18.16 -3.41
CA LYS A 260 12.03 17.11 -3.15
C LYS A 260 11.63 16.16 -2.02
N GLY A 261 10.66 16.54 -1.18
CA GLY A 261 10.15 15.71 -0.10
C GLY A 261 9.68 16.51 1.11
N THR A 262 9.16 15.78 2.08
CA THR A 262 8.75 16.30 3.39
C THR A 262 9.78 15.94 4.44
N VAL A 263 10.13 16.91 5.26
CA VAL A 263 11.09 16.77 6.36
C VAL A 263 10.42 17.12 7.69
N PHE A 264 10.64 16.28 8.70
CA PHE A 264 10.32 16.66 10.07
C PHE A 264 11.37 17.66 10.57
N LEU A 265 10.94 18.85 10.98
CA LEU A 265 11.84 19.89 11.46
C LEU A 265 12.04 19.78 12.97
N LYS A 266 10.95 19.92 13.73
CA LYS A 266 10.98 19.87 15.19
C LYS A 266 9.60 19.59 15.77
N SER A 267 9.60 19.21 17.04
CA SER A 267 8.38 19.08 17.84
C SER A 267 8.51 19.92 19.11
N ILE A 268 7.42 20.57 19.52
CA ILE A 268 7.37 21.49 20.65
C ILE A 268 6.23 21.07 21.57
N ASP A 269 6.49 21.06 22.88
CA ASP A 269 5.47 20.82 23.89
C ASP A 269 4.48 21.99 23.95
N GLY A 270 3.26 21.75 23.49
CA GLY A 270 2.16 22.69 23.46
C GLY A 270 1.24 22.60 24.68
N SER A 271 1.52 21.76 25.68
CA SER A 271 0.59 21.44 26.77
C SER A 271 0.05 22.68 27.52
N ALA A 272 0.86 23.72 27.69
CA ALA A 272 0.47 24.96 28.35
C ALA A 272 -0.05 26.06 27.39
N HIS A 273 -0.12 25.78 26.07
CA HIS A 273 -0.04 26.81 25.04
C HIS A 273 -1.13 26.75 23.95
N ILE A 274 -1.95 25.69 23.90
CA ILE A 274 -2.92 25.45 22.80
C ILE A 274 -3.97 26.55 22.66
N HIS A 275 -4.35 27.20 23.76
CA HIS A 275 -5.37 28.25 23.77
C HIS A 275 -4.78 29.66 23.68
N ASN A 276 -3.45 29.80 23.61
CA ASN A 276 -2.77 31.09 23.55
C ASN A 276 -2.25 31.35 22.13
N ALA A 277 -2.99 32.19 21.39
CA ALA A 277 -2.67 32.54 20.01
C ALA A 277 -1.30 33.24 19.87
N GLU A 278 -0.87 34.02 20.86
CA GLU A 278 0.41 34.73 20.85
C GLU A 278 1.59 33.77 20.97
N LEU A 279 1.47 32.73 21.81
CA LEU A 279 2.50 31.71 21.98
C LEU A 279 2.58 30.78 20.76
N ILE A 280 1.44 30.45 20.15
CA ILE A 280 1.42 29.72 18.87
C ILE A 280 2.06 30.54 17.76
N TYR A 281 1.76 31.83 17.69
CA TYR A 281 2.39 32.74 16.73
C TYR A 281 3.91 32.80 16.93
N LYS A 282 4.39 32.89 18.17
CA LYS A 282 5.82 32.86 18.48
C LYS A 282 6.48 31.56 17.99
N MET A 283 5.86 30.41 18.28
CA MET A 283 6.36 29.11 17.82
C MET A 283 6.41 29.02 16.29
N LEU A 284 5.40 29.56 15.61
CA LEU A 284 5.37 29.61 14.14
C LEU A 284 6.45 30.54 13.59
N LYS A 285 6.64 31.70 14.20
CA LYS A 285 7.69 32.65 13.83
C LYS A 285 9.07 32.00 13.94
N ASP A 286 9.36 31.31 15.04
CA ASP A 286 10.62 30.59 15.24
C ASP A 286 10.84 29.49 14.19
N VAL A 287 9.77 28.91 13.62
CA VAL A 287 9.85 27.91 12.55
C VAL A 287 10.05 28.56 11.18
N ILE A 288 9.41 29.70 10.93
CA ILE A 288 9.57 30.50 9.70
C ILE A 288 10.99 31.06 9.61
N GLU A 289 11.53 31.57 10.71
CA GLU A 289 12.91 32.05 10.78
C GLU A 289 13.91 30.92 10.49
N GLU A 290 13.70 29.72 11.04
CA GLU A 290 14.53 28.54 10.77
C GLU A 290 14.42 28.04 9.31
N ALA A 291 13.27 28.25 8.67
CA ALA A 291 13.06 27.96 7.25
C ALA A 291 13.56 29.07 6.30
N GLU A 292 14.02 30.19 6.87
CA GLU A 292 14.23 31.49 6.22
C GLU A 292 12.95 32.02 5.54
N GLU A 293 12.44 33.15 6.03
CA GLU A 293 11.15 33.71 5.62
C GLU A 293 10.99 33.84 4.09
N LYS A 294 12.06 34.22 3.37
CA LYS A 294 12.09 34.34 1.90
C LYS A 294 11.78 33.03 1.17
N ASN A 295 12.03 31.89 1.78
CA ASN A 295 11.82 30.56 1.19
C ASN A 295 10.40 30.03 1.49
N VAL A 296 9.70 30.62 2.47
CA VAL A 296 8.38 30.14 2.90
C VAL A 296 7.30 30.66 1.95
N ILE A 297 6.69 29.75 1.19
CA ILE A 297 5.57 30.07 0.30
C ILE A 297 4.24 30.08 1.06
N GLN A 298 4.08 29.15 2.00
CA GLN A 298 2.84 28.97 2.74
C GLN A 298 3.06 28.29 4.09
N VAL A 299 2.21 28.63 5.06
CA VAL A 299 2.08 27.90 6.33
C VAL A 299 0.70 27.22 6.38
N ARG A 300 0.70 25.91 6.66
CA ARG A 300 -0.49 25.06 6.76
C ARG A 300 -0.65 24.55 8.18
N LEU A 301 -1.70 25.02 8.84
CA LEU A 301 -2.02 24.63 10.21
C LEU A 301 -3.14 23.57 10.24
N GLU A 302 -2.89 22.38 10.79
CA GLU A 302 -3.85 21.28 10.93
C GLU A 302 -4.87 21.51 12.06
N TRP A 303 -5.70 22.56 11.95
CA TRP A 303 -6.83 22.70 12.89
C TRP A 303 -7.96 21.76 12.51
N SER A 304 -8.18 20.76 13.36
CA SER A 304 -9.35 19.89 13.41
C SER A 304 -10.64 20.73 13.51
N GLY A 305 -11.20 21.05 12.35
CA GLY A 305 -12.41 21.86 12.13
C GLY A 305 -12.64 22.07 10.63
N ILE A 306 -12.28 21.07 9.82
CA ILE A 306 -11.94 21.23 8.39
C ILE A 306 -13.14 21.71 7.54
N LEU A 307 -14.40 21.44 7.92
CA LEU A 307 -15.57 21.96 7.19
C LEU A 307 -15.96 23.41 7.54
N GLN A 308 -15.36 24.00 8.58
CA GLN A 308 -15.54 25.41 8.97
C GLN A 308 -14.55 26.35 8.27
N LYS A 309 -13.59 25.81 7.51
CA LYS A 309 -12.55 26.59 6.81
C LYS A 309 -12.92 26.76 5.34
N PRO A 310 -13.02 28.01 4.84
CA PRO A 310 -13.47 28.28 3.47
C PRO A 310 -12.78 27.45 2.38
N LEU A 311 -11.46 27.31 2.44
CA LEU A 311 -10.68 26.55 1.44
C LEU A 311 -11.08 25.08 1.33
N TYR A 312 -11.29 24.42 2.46
CA TYR A 312 -11.65 23.00 2.49
C TYR A 312 -13.13 22.78 2.16
N ALA A 313 -13.99 23.71 2.57
CA ALA A 313 -15.40 23.73 2.14
C ALA A 313 -15.48 23.84 0.61
N ALA A 314 -14.77 24.80 0.02
CA ALA A 314 -14.69 24.96 -1.43
C ALA A 314 -14.08 23.74 -2.12
N ALA A 315 -13.02 23.14 -1.56
CA ALA A 315 -12.43 21.92 -2.11
C ALA A 315 -13.39 20.73 -2.08
N HIS A 316 -14.09 20.53 -0.97
CA HIS A 316 -15.09 19.47 -0.83
C HIS A 316 -16.25 19.69 -1.79
N TYR A 317 -16.76 20.92 -1.87
CA TYR A 317 -17.86 21.35 -2.73
C TYR A 317 -17.54 21.20 -4.23
N LEU A 318 -16.32 21.56 -4.64
CA LEU A 318 -15.86 21.49 -6.03
C LEU A 318 -15.29 20.13 -6.42
N ASN A 319 -15.19 19.17 -5.50
CA ASN A 319 -14.71 17.83 -5.82
C ASN A 319 -15.84 17.01 -6.48
N PRO A 320 -15.70 16.61 -7.76
CA PRO A 320 -16.71 15.83 -8.44
C PRO A 320 -16.97 14.49 -7.74
N GLN A 321 -15.97 13.90 -7.08
CA GLN A 321 -16.10 12.63 -6.37
C GLN A 321 -17.09 12.68 -5.22
N TYR A 322 -17.33 13.86 -4.65
CA TYR A 322 -18.32 14.08 -3.61
C TYR A 322 -19.61 14.62 -4.23
N TYR A 323 -19.53 15.67 -5.05
CA TYR A 323 -20.72 16.35 -5.56
C TYR A 323 -21.49 15.56 -6.62
N TYR A 324 -20.81 14.74 -7.44
CA TYR A 324 -21.41 13.94 -8.52
C TYR A 324 -21.47 12.44 -8.19
N ALA A 325 -21.17 12.03 -6.95
CA ALA A 325 -21.07 10.62 -6.54
C ALA A 325 -22.39 9.85 -6.71
N THR A 326 -23.50 10.48 -6.30
CA THR A 326 -24.88 10.02 -6.47
C THR A 326 -25.78 11.25 -6.68
N LEU A 327 -27.06 11.02 -7.02
CA LEU A 327 -28.04 12.11 -7.06
C LEU A 327 -28.27 12.70 -5.65
N THR A 328 -28.32 11.85 -4.62
CA THR A 328 -28.48 12.28 -3.22
C THR A 328 -27.28 13.09 -2.72
N SER A 329 -26.05 12.81 -3.18
CA SER A 329 -24.87 13.57 -2.75
C SER A 329 -24.92 15.04 -3.17
N SER A 330 -25.44 15.36 -4.36
CA SER A 330 -25.61 16.77 -4.74
C SER A 330 -26.67 17.46 -3.88
N ASP A 331 -27.78 16.77 -3.56
CA ASP A 331 -28.87 17.33 -2.76
C ASP A 331 -28.45 17.57 -1.30
N GLU A 332 -27.71 16.62 -0.71
CA GLU A 332 -27.13 16.75 0.62
C GLU A 332 -26.16 17.94 0.70
N MET A 333 -25.30 18.10 -0.30
CA MET A 333 -24.36 19.21 -0.35
C MET A 333 -25.05 20.56 -0.56
N GLU A 334 -26.10 20.60 -1.38
CA GLU A 334 -26.91 21.81 -1.55
C GLU A 334 -27.75 22.14 -0.31
N SER A 335 -28.16 21.14 0.48
CA SER A 335 -28.87 21.35 1.75
C SER A 335 -27.97 21.89 2.87
N ASN A 336 -26.65 21.68 2.77
CA ASN A 336 -25.69 22.10 3.78
C ASN A 336 -25.33 23.59 3.63
N THR A 337 -26.12 24.46 4.28
CA THR A 337 -25.94 25.92 4.23
C THR A 337 -24.54 26.35 4.64
N LYS A 338 -23.98 25.72 5.69
CA LYS A 338 -22.65 26.10 6.20
C LYS A 338 -21.53 25.76 5.22
N LEU A 339 -21.62 24.61 4.54
CA LEU A 339 -20.68 24.25 3.47
C LEU A 339 -20.73 25.26 2.32
N LYS A 340 -21.92 25.69 1.91
CA LYS A 340 -22.10 26.66 0.83
C LYS A 340 -21.54 28.03 1.21
N GLU A 341 -21.91 28.56 2.37
CA GLU A 341 -21.39 29.84 2.88
C GLU A 341 -19.87 29.83 2.93
N ASN A 342 -19.27 28.82 3.55
CA ASN A 342 -17.83 28.71 3.65
C ASN A 342 -17.17 28.54 2.25
N SER A 343 -17.83 27.88 1.29
CA SER A 343 -17.31 27.77 -0.07
C SER A 343 -17.32 29.12 -0.81
N LEU A 344 -18.35 29.94 -0.59
CA LEU A 344 -18.45 31.30 -1.14
C LEU A 344 -17.43 32.24 -0.48
N ASP A 345 -17.27 32.17 0.84
CA ASP A 345 -16.22 32.90 1.58
C ASP A 345 -14.82 32.60 1.03
N CYS A 346 -14.61 31.40 0.50
CA CYS A 346 -13.33 31.01 -0.09
C CYS A 346 -13.08 31.72 -1.41
N ILE A 347 -14.13 31.88 -2.21
CA ILE A 347 -14.06 32.55 -3.51
C ILE A 347 -13.72 34.02 -3.25
N ALA A 348 -14.51 34.69 -2.41
CA ALA A 348 -14.30 36.09 -2.03
C ALA A 348 -12.91 36.36 -1.44
N LYS A 349 -12.31 35.39 -0.73
CA LYS A 349 -10.96 35.54 -0.14
C LYS A 349 -9.82 35.26 -1.11
N LEU A 350 -10.00 34.39 -2.10
CA LEU A 350 -8.93 33.95 -3.01
C LEU A 350 -8.96 34.62 -4.38
N VAL A 351 -10.06 35.29 -4.70
CA VAL A 351 -10.29 36.02 -5.94
C VAL A 351 -10.39 37.49 -5.57
N LEU A 352 -9.35 38.25 -5.89
CA LEU A 352 -9.26 39.68 -5.54
C LEU A 352 -10.01 40.59 -6.53
N ASP A 353 -10.36 40.05 -7.69
CA ASP A 353 -10.99 40.77 -8.79
C ASP A 353 -12.49 40.47 -8.84
N GLU A 354 -13.32 41.51 -8.77
CA GLU A 354 -14.78 41.39 -8.69
C GLU A 354 -15.41 40.81 -9.97
N GLU A 355 -14.78 41.02 -11.14
CA GLU A 355 -15.25 40.46 -12.40
C GLU A 355 -14.99 38.94 -12.47
N ASP A 356 -13.79 38.49 -12.10
CA ASP A 356 -13.45 37.07 -12.00
C ASP A 356 -14.31 36.37 -10.93
N GLU A 357 -14.59 37.01 -9.79
CA GLU A 357 -15.52 36.49 -8.77
C GLU A 357 -16.93 36.30 -9.34
N SER A 358 -17.49 37.33 -9.98
CA SER A 358 -18.81 37.28 -10.62
C SER A 358 -18.90 36.18 -11.67
N LEU A 359 -17.84 36.00 -12.46
CA LEU A 359 -17.76 34.95 -13.47
C LEU A 359 -17.67 33.54 -12.86
N ILE A 360 -16.97 33.38 -11.73
CA ILE A 360 -16.92 32.13 -10.96
C ILE A 360 -18.31 31.79 -10.40
N LEU A 361 -19.01 32.77 -9.80
CA LEU A 361 -20.36 32.57 -9.26
C LEU A 361 -21.37 32.18 -10.34
N ARG A 362 -21.28 32.77 -11.53
CA ARG A 362 -22.12 32.37 -12.68
C ARG A 362 -21.80 30.96 -13.15
N ASN A 363 -20.52 30.61 -13.25
CA ASN A 363 -20.08 29.27 -13.62
C ASN A 363 -20.47 28.20 -12.59
N LEU A 364 -20.57 28.55 -11.31
CA LEU A 364 -21.07 27.65 -10.26
C LEU A 364 -22.50 27.19 -10.54
N ILE A 365 -23.36 28.02 -11.15
CA ILE A 365 -24.72 27.63 -11.51
C ILE A 365 -24.70 26.48 -12.52
N VAL A 366 -23.79 26.54 -13.51
CA VAL A 366 -23.61 25.48 -14.52
C VAL A 366 -23.13 24.18 -13.87
N TYR A 367 -22.22 24.27 -12.89
CA TYR A 367 -21.75 23.13 -12.10
C TYR A 367 -22.86 22.51 -11.23
N ARG A 368 -23.69 23.33 -10.57
CA ARG A 368 -24.81 22.86 -9.73
C ARG A 368 -25.92 22.20 -10.53
N THR A 369 -26.27 22.80 -11.67
CA THR A 369 -27.30 22.29 -12.58
C THR A 369 -26.81 21.12 -13.44
N LYS A 370 -25.53 20.73 -13.31
CA LYS A 370 -24.88 19.68 -14.10
C LYS A 370 -25.12 19.89 -15.60
N ALA A 371 -25.05 21.15 -16.06
CA ALA A 371 -25.40 21.53 -17.41
C ALA A 371 -24.20 21.45 -18.37
N GLY A 372 -24.45 21.60 -19.67
CA GLY A 372 -23.40 21.61 -20.70
C GLY A 372 -22.59 20.31 -20.76
N ARG A 373 -21.26 20.44 -20.89
CA ARG A 373 -20.30 19.33 -20.86
C ARG A 373 -20.31 18.53 -19.56
N LEU A 374 -20.66 19.14 -18.45
CA LEU A 374 -20.70 18.49 -17.13
C LEU A 374 -21.85 17.46 -17.05
N ARG A 375 -22.88 17.59 -17.90
CA ARG A 375 -23.99 16.62 -18.03
C ARG A 375 -23.61 15.32 -18.76
N LYS A 376 -22.51 15.32 -19.51
CA LYS A 376 -22.20 14.21 -20.42
C LYS A 376 -22.01 12.93 -19.62
N ARG A 377 -22.49 11.80 -20.15
CA ARG A 377 -22.32 10.47 -19.52
C ARG A 377 -20.88 10.19 -19.10
N GLY A 378 -19.90 10.58 -19.92
CA GLY A 378 -18.48 10.44 -19.60
C GLY A 378 -18.02 11.24 -18.37
N ALA A 379 -18.57 12.44 -18.16
CA ALA A 379 -18.27 13.25 -16.98
C ALA A 379 -18.70 12.53 -15.70
N HIS A 380 -19.91 11.95 -15.70
CA HIS A 380 -20.44 11.19 -14.55
C HIS A 380 -19.75 9.83 -14.35
N ALA A 381 -19.51 9.07 -15.42
CA ALA A 381 -18.90 7.74 -15.34
C ALA A 381 -17.48 7.79 -14.76
N CYS A 382 -16.74 8.86 -15.06
CA CYS A 382 -15.34 8.98 -14.69
C CYS A 382 -15.09 9.67 -13.34
N VAL A 383 -16.13 10.11 -12.64
CA VAL A 383 -16.02 10.84 -11.37
C VAL A 383 -15.15 10.10 -10.36
N LYS A 384 -15.38 8.80 -10.16
CA LYS A 384 -14.64 7.97 -9.18
C LYS A 384 -13.33 7.40 -9.71
N THR A 385 -13.09 7.46 -11.02
CA THR A 385 -11.94 6.81 -11.66
C THR A 385 -10.85 7.80 -12.06
N ILE A 386 -11.15 9.10 -12.12
CA ILE A 386 -10.21 10.17 -12.48
C ILE A 386 -9.99 11.07 -11.26
N ALA A 387 -8.76 11.56 -11.10
CA ALA A 387 -8.42 12.52 -10.06
C ALA A 387 -9.24 13.82 -10.21
N PRO A 388 -9.68 14.48 -9.13
CA PRO A 388 -10.57 15.65 -9.22
C PRO A 388 -10.03 16.79 -10.09
N VAL A 389 -8.72 17.08 -10.02
CA VAL A 389 -8.08 18.12 -10.86
C VAL A 389 -8.11 17.74 -12.34
N GLU A 390 -7.85 16.47 -12.68
CA GLU A 390 -7.89 15.95 -14.05
C GLU A 390 -9.31 15.93 -14.62
N TRP A 391 -10.31 15.67 -13.77
CA TRP A 391 -11.72 15.79 -14.14
C TRP A 391 -12.07 17.22 -14.55
N TRP A 392 -11.62 18.21 -13.76
CA TRP A 392 -11.81 19.63 -14.10
C TRP A 392 -11.10 20.02 -15.39
N ILE A 393 -9.89 19.52 -15.65
CA ILE A 393 -9.18 19.73 -16.92
C ILE A 393 -10.00 19.19 -18.10
N THR A 394 -10.57 17.99 -17.94
CA THR A 394 -11.25 17.27 -19.02
C THR A 394 -12.64 17.85 -19.34
N PHE A 395 -13.43 18.18 -18.32
CA PHE A 395 -14.85 18.54 -18.49
C PHE A 395 -15.17 20.00 -18.21
N GLY A 396 -14.28 20.72 -17.50
CA GLY A 396 -14.50 22.10 -17.06
C GLY A 396 -14.30 23.19 -18.11
N SER A 397 -14.01 22.84 -19.37
CA SER A 397 -13.68 23.81 -20.43
C SER A 397 -14.78 24.85 -20.72
N GLU A 398 -16.04 24.51 -20.44
CA GLU A 398 -17.20 25.41 -20.62
C GLU A 398 -17.41 26.38 -19.44
N VAL A 399 -16.68 26.19 -18.35
CA VAL A 399 -16.72 27.01 -17.14
C VAL A 399 -15.29 27.46 -16.77
N PRO A 400 -14.59 28.20 -17.64
CA PRO A 400 -13.13 28.38 -17.56
C PRO A 400 -12.66 29.11 -16.29
N ALA A 401 -13.44 30.06 -15.75
CA ALA A 401 -13.08 30.73 -14.51
C ALA A 401 -13.20 29.79 -13.30
N LEU A 402 -14.29 29.02 -13.24
CA LEU A 402 -14.48 28.02 -12.20
C LEU A 402 -13.48 26.86 -12.34
N GLN A 403 -13.12 26.47 -13.55
CA GLN A 403 -12.09 25.47 -13.83
C GLN A 403 -10.73 25.91 -13.29
N ARG A 404 -10.30 27.16 -13.56
CA ARG A 404 -9.06 27.73 -13.02
C ARG A 404 -9.09 27.71 -11.48
N PHE A 405 -10.20 28.18 -10.89
CA PHE A 405 -10.38 28.22 -9.45
C PHE A 405 -10.38 26.82 -8.81
N ALA A 406 -11.15 25.87 -9.35
CA ALA A 406 -11.26 24.51 -8.84
C ALA A 406 -9.94 23.75 -8.92
N LYS A 407 -9.19 23.89 -10.03
CA LYS A 407 -7.83 23.32 -10.14
C LYS A 407 -6.90 23.86 -9.05
N ARG A 408 -6.95 25.17 -8.78
CA ARG A 408 -6.15 25.81 -7.73
C ARG A 408 -6.54 25.28 -6.34
N VAL A 409 -7.82 25.28 -6.01
CA VAL A 409 -8.34 24.85 -4.69
C VAL A 409 -8.09 23.35 -4.44
N LEU A 410 -8.37 22.49 -5.42
CA LEU A 410 -8.18 21.03 -5.31
C LEU A 410 -6.70 20.64 -5.34
N GLY A 411 -5.86 21.39 -6.05
CA GLY A 411 -4.41 21.22 -6.00
C GLY A 411 -3.85 21.46 -4.59
N LEU A 412 -4.34 22.50 -3.90
CA LEU A 412 -3.92 22.87 -2.54
C LEU A 412 -4.32 21.84 -1.46
N THR A 413 -5.34 21.01 -1.68
CA THR A 413 -5.81 20.02 -0.70
C THR A 413 -5.26 18.61 -0.92
N SER A 414 -4.79 18.30 -2.13
CA SER A 414 -4.34 16.97 -2.56
C SER A 414 -3.11 16.38 -1.84
N VAL A 415 -2.35 17.17 -1.08
CA VAL A 415 -1.12 16.70 -0.40
C VAL A 415 -1.37 16.09 0.98
N ALA A 416 -2.61 16.14 1.51
CA ALA A 416 -2.92 15.61 2.84
C ALA A 416 -3.06 14.07 2.88
N SER A 417 -3.37 13.41 1.76
CA SER A 417 -3.70 11.97 1.76
C SER A 417 -2.51 11.01 1.74
N HIS A 418 -1.29 11.51 1.55
CA HIS A 418 -0.08 10.68 1.49
C HIS A 418 0.66 10.56 2.83
N CYS A 419 0.24 11.29 3.88
CA CYS A 419 0.71 11.06 5.24
C CYS A 419 -0.14 9.96 5.91
N LYS A 420 -0.10 8.74 5.37
CA LYS A 420 -0.35 7.56 6.21
C LYS A 420 0.92 7.34 7.03
N ARG A 421 0.77 7.50 8.34
CA ARG A 421 1.79 7.23 9.36
C ARG A 421 2.48 5.89 9.05
N ILE A 422 3.80 5.92 8.86
CA ILE A 422 4.68 4.75 8.95
C ILE A 422 4.91 4.45 10.42
#